data_AF-A0A7W1GAI9-F1
#
_entry.id   AF-A0A7W1GAI9-F1
#
_cell.length_a   1.000
_cell.length_b   1.000
_cell.length_c   1.000
_cell.angle_alpha   90.00
_cell.angle_beta   90.00
_cell.angle_gamma   90.00
#
_symmetry.space_group_name_H-M   'P 1'
#
loop_
_entity.id
_entity.type
_entity.pdbx_description
1 polymer ?
#
loop_
_entity_poly.entity_id
_entity_poly.type
_entity_poly.pdbx_seq_one_letter_code
_entity_poly.pdbx_strand_id
1 'polypeptide(L)'
;MCGRSEVIEQPKEIKQGDEEQGPRPRGAFFMAPAQASYTPTLHRDEINSRALVIDTETTGRGATAEIIEVAVCTLDGELIFESLVRPMSSVPRAAARIHGLTTESLTSAPIWDEVWRRLEPMVSARTLIAYNAPFDARMLDVMCAGYRLPRPVVRWRCAMRFVKEHFGLRRAPTLTEACQRFGIEPGTHRAASDARATAALLQRILKSSPKG
;
A
#
# COMPACT_ATOMS: atom_id res chain seq x y z
N MET A 1 9.42 -82.95 5.22
CA MET A 1 8.87 -82.59 6.54
C MET A 1 9.63 -81.38 7.06
N CYS A 2 8.88 -80.33 7.47
CA CYS A 2 9.27 -79.21 8.35
C CYS A 2 10.65 -78.55 8.10
N GLY A 3 10.79 -77.33 7.59
CA GLY A 3 10.10 -76.10 7.97
C GLY A 3 10.88 -75.38 9.08
N ARG A 4 11.55 -74.27 8.76
CA ARG A 4 11.67 -73.08 9.63
C ARG A 4 12.25 -71.86 8.89
N SER A 5 11.66 -70.74 9.27
CA SER A 5 11.59 -69.41 8.66
C SER A 5 12.83 -68.52 8.79
N GLU A 6 12.91 -67.55 7.85
CA GLU A 6 13.21 -66.10 7.97
C GLU A 6 14.52 -65.67 8.68
N VAL A 7 15.26 -64.63 8.30
CA VAL A 7 14.88 -63.29 7.85
C VAL A 7 16.01 -62.76 6.94
N ILE A 8 15.66 -62.22 5.76
CA ILE A 8 16.57 -61.42 4.92
C ILE A 8 16.17 -59.95 5.15
N GLU A 9 17.02 -59.17 5.80
CA GLU A 9 16.81 -57.73 5.95
C GLU A 9 16.89 -57.04 4.59
N GLN A 10 15.82 -56.34 4.21
CA GLN A 10 15.78 -55.46 3.04
C GLN A 10 16.43 -54.10 3.36
N PRO A 11 17.13 -53.47 2.41
CA PRO A 11 17.68 -52.13 2.60
C PRO A 11 16.54 -51.09 2.67
N LYS A 12 16.62 -50.22 3.68
CA LYS A 12 15.65 -49.14 3.94
C LYS A 12 15.65 -48.13 2.79
N GLU A 13 14.46 -47.86 2.26
CA GLU A 13 14.19 -46.74 1.34
C GLU A 13 14.61 -45.40 1.95
N ILE A 14 15.36 -44.64 1.16
CA ILE A 14 15.71 -43.24 1.44
C ILE A 14 14.47 -42.40 1.12
N LYS A 15 13.82 -41.87 2.15
CA LYS A 15 12.75 -40.87 1.98
C LYS A 15 13.37 -39.55 1.55
N GLN A 16 13.13 -39.18 0.30
CA GLN A 16 13.28 -37.82 -0.20
C GLN A 16 12.23 -36.95 0.50
N GLY A 17 12.68 -35.95 1.25
CA GLY A 17 11.79 -35.10 2.03
C GLY A 17 12.52 -33.89 2.59
N ASP A 18 12.99 -33.02 1.70
CA ASP A 18 13.44 -31.67 2.01
C ASP A 18 12.75 -30.69 1.04
N GLU A 19 11.53 -30.25 1.38
CA GLU A 19 11.08 -28.92 0.99
C GLU A 19 11.26 -28.03 2.23
N GLU A 20 12.30 -27.19 2.21
CA GLU A 20 12.52 -26.14 3.19
C GLU A 20 11.32 -25.18 3.22
N GLN A 21 10.38 -25.46 4.11
CA GLN A 21 9.42 -24.47 4.57
C GLN A 21 10.17 -23.46 5.42
N GLY A 22 10.46 -22.29 4.84
CA GLY A 22 11.04 -21.16 5.56
C GLY A 22 10.27 -20.87 6.86
N PRO A 23 10.97 -20.38 7.91
CA PRO A 23 10.40 -20.32 9.25
C PRO A 23 9.23 -19.34 9.30
N ARG A 24 8.05 -19.82 9.70
CA ARG A 24 6.96 -18.95 10.16
C ARG A 24 7.43 -18.21 11.41
N PRO A 25 7.37 -16.88 11.49
CA PRO A 25 7.53 -16.21 12.76
C PRO A 25 6.25 -16.43 13.60
N ARG A 26 6.30 -17.42 14.49
CA ARG A 26 5.43 -17.47 15.68
C ARG A 26 5.87 -16.34 16.60
N GLY A 27 4.91 -15.50 16.98
CA GLY A 27 5.12 -14.39 17.91
C GLY A 27 4.79 -13.06 17.26
N ALA A 28 3.52 -12.69 17.29
CA ALA A 28 3.13 -11.30 17.19
C ALA A 28 3.69 -10.60 18.43
N PHE A 29 4.90 -10.04 18.32
CA PHE A 29 5.29 -8.96 19.22
C PHE A 29 4.34 -7.81 18.91
N PHE A 30 3.35 -7.63 19.77
CA PHE A 30 2.48 -6.48 19.76
C PHE A 30 3.37 -5.27 20.08
N MET A 31 3.95 -4.65 19.05
CA MET A 31 4.36 -3.26 19.19
C MET A 31 3.07 -2.48 19.40
N ALA A 32 2.99 -1.74 20.51
CA ALA A 32 1.94 -0.76 20.72
C ALA A 32 1.77 0.05 19.42
N PRO A 33 0.53 0.40 19.02
CA PRO A 33 0.36 1.25 17.85
C PRO A 33 1.26 2.46 18.05
N ALA A 34 2.09 2.76 17.05
CA ALA A 34 2.72 4.07 16.98
C ALA A 34 1.58 5.06 17.22
N GLN A 35 1.69 5.85 18.31
CA GLN A 35 0.71 6.87 18.64
C GLN A 35 0.30 7.52 17.35
N ALA A 36 -1.00 7.56 17.04
CA ALA A 36 -1.51 8.04 15.76
C ALA A 36 -0.90 9.43 15.50
N SER A 37 0.21 9.44 14.79
CA SER A 37 1.03 10.61 14.61
C SER A 37 0.20 11.48 13.71
N TYR A 38 -0.35 12.55 14.27
CA TYR A 38 -1.19 13.50 13.56
C TYR A 38 -0.52 13.81 12.22
N THR A 39 -1.11 13.37 11.11
CA THR A 39 -0.61 13.70 9.78
C THR A 39 -0.98 15.16 9.50
N PRO A 40 -0.01 16.07 9.36
CA PRO A 40 -0.32 17.47 9.15
C PRO A 40 -1.14 17.67 7.87
N THR A 41 -1.99 18.69 7.89
CA THR A 41 -2.58 19.19 6.64
C THR A 41 -1.45 19.64 5.70
N LEU A 42 -1.66 19.41 4.41
CA LEU A 42 -0.78 19.89 3.34
C LEU A 42 -0.84 21.41 3.23
N HIS A 43 0.30 22.10 3.25
CA HIS A 43 0.38 23.53 2.95
C HIS A 43 0.70 23.78 1.47
N ARG A 44 0.29 24.95 0.93
CA ARG A 44 0.43 25.25 -0.51
C ARG A 44 1.89 25.24 -0.98
N ASP A 45 2.83 25.70 -0.14
CA ASP A 45 4.26 25.72 -0.42
C ASP A 45 4.90 24.31 -0.48
N GLU A 46 4.23 23.32 0.12
CA GLU A 46 4.66 21.91 0.09
C GLU A 46 4.18 21.18 -1.17
N ILE A 47 3.29 21.79 -1.95
CA ILE A 47 2.85 21.28 -3.26
C ILE A 47 3.85 21.78 -4.32
N ASN A 48 5.06 21.20 -4.30
CA ASN A 48 6.15 21.56 -5.19
C ASN A 48 6.83 20.31 -5.79
N SER A 49 7.73 20.50 -6.76
CA SER A 49 8.38 19.42 -7.52
C SER A 49 9.18 18.40 -6.69
N ARG A 50 9.42 18.64 -5.40
CA ARG A 50 10.07 17.69 -4.49
C ARG A 50 9.10 16.75 -3.79
N ALA A 51 7.81 17.08 -3.78
CA ALA A 51 6.77 16.22 -3.23
C ALA A 51 6.35 15.15 -4.25
N LEU A 52 5.98 13.99 -3.73
CA LEU A 52 5.45 12.89 -4.51
C LEU A 52 4.03 12.57 -4.04
N VAL A 53 3.21 12.09 -4.96
CA VAL A 53 1.87 11.59 -4.65
C VAL A 53 1.90 10.07 -4.63
N ILE A 54 1.38 9.47 -3.57
CA ILE A 54 1.31 8.02 -3.39
C ILE A 54 -0.14 7.61 -3.13
N ASP A 55 -0.50 6.43 -3.62
CA ASP A 55 -1.76 5.77 -3.31
C ASP A 55 -1.54 4.26 -3.20
N THR A 56 -2.40 3.59 -2.42
CA THR A 56 -2.33 2.15 -2.17
C THR A 56 -3.70 1.49 -2.27
N GLU A 57 -3.76 0.37 -2.99
CA GLU A 57 -4.89 -0.56 -2.88
C GLU A 57 -4.56 -1.68 -1.90
N THR A 58 -5.58 -2.15 -1.18
CA THR A 58 -5.39 -3.02 -0.02
C THR A 58 -6.42 -4.13 0.06
N THR A 59 -6.09 -5.22 0.74
CA THR A 59 -7.05 -6.29 1.04
C THR A 59 -8.19 -5.85 1.97
N GLY A 60 -8.10 -4.65 2.55
CA GLY A 60 -9.13 -4.08 3.41
C GLY A 60 -8.61 -2.93 4.28
N ARG A 61 -9.38 -2.58 5.32
CA ARG A 61 -9.08 -1.41 6.17
C ARG A 61 -8.61 -1.77 7.58
N GLY A 62 -8.59 -3.07 7.91
CA GLY A 62 -8.28 -3.57 9.24
C GLY A 62 -6.80 -3.52 9.61
N ALA A 63 -6.47 -3.96 10.82
CA ALA A 63 -5.10 -4.04 11.32
C ALA A 63 -4.24 -5.10 10.60
N THR A 64 -4.88 -6.11 10.01
CA THR A 64 -4.24 -7.19 9.25
C THR A 64 -4.34 -6.98 7.74
N ALA A 65 -4.77 -5.80 7.29
CA ALA A 65 -4.85 -5.51 5.87
C ALA A 65 -3.45 -5.42 5.26
N GLU A 66 -3.35 -5.82 4.00
CA GLU A 66 -2.10 -5.85 3.25
C GLU A 66 -2.21 -4.93 2.03
N ILE A 67 -1.11 -4.27 1.67
CA ILE A 67 -1.00 -3.55 0.40
C ILE A 67 -0.92 -4.59 -0.72
N ILE A 68 -1.73 -4.42 -1.76
CA ILE A 68 -1.78 -5.27 -2.96
C ILE A 68 -1.48 -4.50 -4.25
N GLU A 69 -1.48 -3.18 -4.19
CA GLU A 69 -0.99 -2.30 -5.25
C GLU A 69 -0.46 -1.02 -4.60
N VAL A 70 0.64 -0.50 -5.13
CA VAL A 70 1.18 0.80 -4.74
C VAL A 70 1.65 1.55 -5.98
N ALA A 71 1.37 2.83 -6.03
CA ALA A 71 1.82 3.70 -7.09
C ALA A 71 2.32 5.03 -6.54
N VAL A 72 3.34 5.58 -7.20
CA VAL A 72 3.90 6.89 -6.88
C VAL A 72 4.06 7.70 -8.15
N CYS A 73 3.56 8.92 -8.14
CA CYS A 73 3.72 9.87 -9.24
C CYS A 73 4.24 11.23 -8.77
N THR A 74 4.78 12.01 -9.71
CA THR A 74 5.08 13.42 -9.49
C THR A 74 3.79 14.23 -9.39
N LEU A 75 3.88 15.48 -8.96
CA LEU A 75 2.73 16.40 -8.97
C LEU A 75 2.21 16.74 -10.37
N ASP A 76 2.98 16.48 -11.43
CA ASP A 76 2.53 16.61 -12.81
C ASP A 76 1.83 15.33 -13.31
N GLY A 77 1.72 14.32 -12.44
CA GLY A 77 1.07 13.04 -12.72
C GLY A 77 1.97 12.05 -13.46
N GLU A 78 3.28 12.31 -13.60
CA GLU A 78 4.22 11.34 -14.16
C GLU A 78 4.41 10.18 -13.17
N LEU A 79 4.06 8.96 -13.60
CA LEU A 79 4.20 7.77 -12.78
C LEU A 79 5.67 7.35 -12.73
N ILE A 80 6.26 7.37 -11.54
CA ILE A 80 7.67 7.02 -11.32
C ILE A 80 7.84 5.63 -10.68
N PHE A 81 6.76 5.11 -10.10
CA PHE A 81 6.72 3.77 -9.54
C PHE A 81 5.29 3.22 -9.60
N GLU A 82 5.16 1.94 -9.96
CA GLU A 82 3.92 1.18 -9.84
C GLU A 82 4.27 -0.29 -9.65
N SER A 83 3.59 -0.95 -8.72
CA SER A 83 3.73 -2.39 -8.55
C SER A 83 2.46 -2.97 -7.94
N LEU A 84 2.03 -4.11 -8.49
CA LEU A 84 1.23 -5.06 -7.73
C LEU A 84 2.08 -5.68 -6.62
N VAL A 85 1.40 -6.17 -5.58
CA VAL A 85 2.01 -6.85 -4.44
C VAL A 85 1.21 -8.12 -4.18
N ARG A 86 1.91 -9.25 -4.06
CA ARG A 86 1.29 -10.52 -3.66
C ARG A 86 1.02 -10.50 -2.14
N PRO A 87 -0.26 -10.57 -1.70
CA PRO A 87 -0.58 -10.65 -0.29
C PRO A 87 -0.31 -12.05 0.26
N MET A 88 -0.09 -12.14 1.57
CA MET A 88 -0.03 -13.42 2.30
C MET A 88 -1.44 -13.98 2.56
N SER A 89 -2.44 -13.10 2.67
CA SER A 89 -3.83 -13.44 2.89
C SER A 89 -4.65 -13.35 1.60
N SER A 90 -5.78 -14.06 1.55
CA SER A 90 -6.72 -13.93 0.42
C SER A 90 -7.29 -12.51 0.34
N VAL A 91 -7.44 -11.98 -0.88
CA VAL A 91 -8.17 -10.73 -1.14
C VAL A 91 -9.67 -10.97 -0.92
N PRO A 92 -10.34 -10.27 0.02
CA PRO A 92 -11.77 -10.39 0.21
C PRO A 92 -12.56 -9.95 -1.03
N ARG A 93 -13.64 -10.67 -1.37
CA ARG A 93 -14.50 -10.34 -2.52
C ARG A 93 -15.03 -8.89 -2.49
N ALA A 94 -15.25 -8.33 -1.30
CA ALA A 94 -15.71 -6.95 -1.16
C ALA A 94 -14.64 -5.93 -1.60
N ALA A 95 -13.37 -6.17 -1.28
CA ALA A 95 -12.25 -5.35 -1.75
C ALA A 95 -12.06 -5.53 -3.26
N ALA A 96 -12.04 -6.78 -3.74
CA ALA A 96 -11.91 -7.09 -5.16
C ALA A 96 -12.98 -6.43 -6.06
N ARG A 97 -14.22 -6.23 -5.56
CA ARG A 97 -15.26 -5.49 -6.30
C ARG A 97 -14.97 -4.00 -6.47
N ILE A 98 -14.11 -3.43 -5.63
CA ILE A 98 -13.75 -2.01 -5.65
C ILE A 98 -12.59 -1.81 -6.63
N HIS A 99 -11.46 -2.50 -6.39
CA HIS A 99 -10.21 -2.27 -7.14
C HIS A 99 -9.94 -3.28 -8.25
N GLY A 100 -10.75 -4.33 -8.38
CA GLY A 100 -10.67 -5.32 -9.47
C GLY A 100 -9.54 -6.36 -9.36
N LEU A 101 -8.78 -6.39 -8.26
CA LEU A 101 -7.69 -7.35 -8.05
C LEU A 101 -8.19 -8.54 -7.23
N THR A 102 -7.85 -9.76 -7.65
CA THR A 102 -8.18 -10.99 -6.92
C THR A 102 -6.91 -11.66 -6.39
N THR A 103 -7.07 -12.61 -5.47
CA THR A 103 -5.93 -13.41 -4.98
C THR A 103 -5.23 -14.09 -6.15
N GLU A 104 -5.99 -14.64 -7.08
CA GLU A 104 -5.51 -15.36 -8.24
C GLU A 104 -4.70 -14.44 -9.17
N SER A 105 -5.20 -13.23 -9.45
CA SER A 105 -4.50 -12.26 -10.31
C SER A 105 -3.17 -11.77 -9.72
N LEU A 106 -2.97 -11.92 -8.41
CA LEU A 106 -1.78 -11.46 -7.68
C LEU A 106 -0.76 -12.58 -7.42
N THR A 107 -1.03 -13.81 -7.86
CA THR A 107 -0.18 -14.98 -7.55
C THR A 107 1.26 -14.83 -8.06
N SER A 108 1.43 -14.18 -9.21
CA SER A 108 2.72 -13.91 -9.84
C SER A 108 3.31 -12.53 -9.50
N ALA A 109 2.61 -11.72 -8.70
CA ALA A 109 3.12 -10.43 -8.26
C ALA A 109 4.30 -10.61 -7.28
N PRO A 110 5.21 -9.63 -7.20
CA PRO A 110 6.29 -9.64 -6.21
C PRO A 110 5.74 -9.55 -4.78
N ILE A 111 6.46 -10.10 -3.82
CA ILE A 111 6.14 -9.91 -2.39
C ILE A 111 6.52 -8.50 -1.93
N TRP A 112 6.00 -8.07 -0.78
CA TRP A 112 6.24 -6.70 -0.30
C TRP A 112 7.72 -6.34 -0.16
N ASP A 113 8.56 -7.25 0.33
CA ASP A 113 10.00 -7.00 0.47
C ASP A 113 10.67 -6.61 -0.86
N GLU A 114 10.37 -7.32 -1.95
CA GLU A 114 10.89 -7.02 -3.30
C GLU A 114 10.37 -5.68 -3.84
N VAL A 115 9.13 -5.32 -3.52
CA VAL A 115 8.54 -4.02 -3.87
C VAL A 115 9.18 -2.91 -3.04
N TRP A 116 9.33 -3.13 -1.74
CA TRP A 116 9.87 -2.18 -0.78
C TRP A 116 11.31 -1.79 -1.10
N ARG A 117 12.18 -2.76 -1.42
CA ARG A 117 13.58 -2.49 -1.80
C ARG A 117 13.71 -1.57 -3.02
N ARG A 118 12.71 -1.55 -3.91
CA ARG A 118 12.66 -0.65 -5.07
C ARG A 118 12.01 0.69 -4.74
N LEU A 119 10.97 0.68 -3.89
CA LEU A 119 10.20 1.86 -3.52
C LEU A 119 10.92 2.76 -2.51
N GLU A 120 11.50 2.20 -1.46
CA GLU A 120 12.09 2.93 -0.33
C GLU A 120 13.11 3.99 -0.77
N PRO A 121 14.08 3.69 -1.66
CA PRO A 121 15.06 4.69 -2.09
C PRO A 121 14.45 5.87 -2.86
N MET A 122 13.28 5.66 -3.48
CA MET A 122 12.57 6.71 -4.23
C MET A 122 11.83 7.67 -3.32
N VAL A 123 11.27 7.17 -2.22
CA VAL A 123 10.39 7.95 -1.33
C VAL A 123 11.11 8.49 -0.10
N SER A 124 12.23 7.89 0.31
CA SER A 124 12.94 8.27 1.52
C SER A 124 13.40 9.73 1.54
N ALA A 125 13.29 10.35 2.71
CA ALA A 125 13.51 11.76 2.98
C ALA A 125 12.66 12.74 2.15
N ARG A 126 11.62 12.28 1.45
CA ARG A 126 10.70 13.13 0.67
C ARG A 126 9.41 13.43 1.43
N THR A 127 8.69 14.43 0.91
CA THR A 127 7.29 14.66 1.25
C THR A 127 6.41 13.73 0.43
N LEU A 128 5.65 12.87 1.10
CA LEU A 128 4.62 12.04 0.48
C LEU A 128 3.25 12.63 0.74
N ILE A 129 2.53 12.86 -0.34
CA ILE A 129 1.15 13.31 -0.34
C ILE A 129 0.29 12.11 -0.71
N ALA A 130 -0.68 11.79 0.14
CA ALA A 130 -1.73 10.85 -0.20
C ALA A 130 -3.07 11.53 0.03
N TYR A 131 -4.10 11.11 -0.70
CA TYR A 131 -5.44 11.67 -0.50
C TYR A 131 -5.84 11.49 0.96
N ASN A 132 -5.85 10.24 1.44
CA ASN A 132 -6.07 9.92 2.84
C ASN A 132 -4.78 9.45 3.54
N ALA A 133 -3.77 10.31 3.59
CA ALA A 133 -2.44 9.97 4.13
C ALA A 133 -2.39 9.19 5.45
N PRO A 134 -3.26 9.40 6.47
CA PRO A 134 -3.26 8.53 7.65
C PRO A 134 -3.49 7.04 7.34
N PHE A 135 -4.27 6.74 6.29
CA PHE A 135 -4.51 5.39 5.83
C PHE A 135 -3.25 4.80 5.18
N ASP A 136 -2.71 5.45 4.16
CA ASP A 136 -1.54 4.96 3.41
C ASP A 136 -0.31 4.85 4.33
N ALA A 137 -0.07 5.84 5.19
CA ALA A 137 1.01 5.81 6.17
C ALA A 137 0.91 4.57 7.07
N ARG A 138 -0.28 4.30 7.61
CA ARG A 138 -0.52 3.11 8.44
C ARG A 138 -0.33 1.83 7.65
N MET A 139 -0.76 1.78 6.39
CA MET A 139 -0.58 0.59 5.55
C MET A 139 0.90 0.31 5.27
N LEU A 140 1.71 1.33 4.96
CA LEU A 140 3.15 1.17 4.81
C LEU A 140 3.80 0.69 6.12
N ASP A 141 3.38 1.23 7.26
CA ASP A 141 3.88 0.81 8.57
C ASP A 141 3.54 -0.66 8.88
N VAL A 142 2.30 -1.08 8.62
CA VAL A 142 1.85 -2.48 8.80
C VAL A 142 2.65 -3.42 7.92
N MET A 143 2.84 -3.08 6.64
CA MET A 143 3.59 -3.90 5.71
C MET A 143 5.08 -3.97 6.09
N CYS A 144 5.71 -2.85 6.46
CA CYS A 144 7.10 -2.86 6.91
C CYS A 144 7.27 -3.68 8.20
N ALA A 145 6.36 -3.52 9.18
CA ALA A 145 6.41 -4.30 10.41
C ALA A 145 6.22 -5.81 10.16
N GLY A 146 5.27 -6.20 9.32
CA GLY A 146 4.99 -7.59 8.97
C GLY A 146 6.17 -8.30 8.30
N TYR A 147 6.94 -7.57 7.50
CA TYR A 147 8.13 -8.08 6.80
C TYR A 147 9.45 -7.78 7.55
N ARG A 148 9.39 -7.17 8.75
CA ARG A 148 10.58 -6.75 9.53
C ARG A 148 11.52 -5.81 8.77
N LEU A 149 10.94 -4.93 7.96
CA LEU A 149 11.64 -3.93 7.15
C LEU A 149 11.70 -2.58 7.88
N PRO A 150 12.71 -1.74 7.59
CA PRO A 150 12.78 -0.41 8.15
C PRO A 150 11.57 0.43 7.70
N ARG A 151 11.05 1.24 8.62
CA ARG A 151 9.97 2.17 8.31
C ARG A 151 10.47 3.28 7.39
N PRO A 152 9.66 3.76 6.43
CA PRO A 152 10.03 4.90 5.61
C PRO A 152 10.28 6.13 6.46
N VAL A 153 11.41 6.80 6.23
CA VAL A 153 11.66 8.14 6.77
C VAL A 153 11.06 9.15 5.80
N VAL A 154 9.76 9.41 5.92
CA VAL A 154 9.01 10.30 5.01
C VAL A 154 8.22 11.36 5.77
N ARG A 155 7.96 12.49 5.11
CA ARG A 155 7.07 13.53 5.63
C ARG A 155 5.69 13.38 4.99
N TRP A 156 4.72 12.87 5.75
CA TRP A 156 3.36 12.70 5.26
C TRP A 156 2.59 14.02 5.24
N ARG A 157 1.79 14.22 4.18
CA ARG A 157 0.82 15.32 4.05
C ARG A 157 -0.51 14.80 3.50
N CYS A 158 -1.60 15.27 4.08
CA CYS A 158 -2.94 14.80 3.74
C CYS A 158 -3.66 15.76 2.79
N ALA A 159 -3.83 15.36 1.53
CA ALA A 159 -4.56 16.16 0.54
C ALA A 159 -6.06 16.25 0.84
N MET A 160 -6.69 15.21 1.40
CA MET A 160 -8.11 15.23 1.80
C MET A 160 -8.41 16.32 2.84
N ARG A 161 -7.52 16.53 3.82
CA ARG A 161 -7.66 17.60 4.81
C ARG A 161 -7.51 18.98 4.16
N PHE A 162 -6.49 19.13 3.30
CA PHE A 162 -6.28 20.36 2.53
C PHE A 162 -7.49 20.73 1.66
N VAL A 163 -8.07 19.75 0.95
CA VAL A 163 -9.29 19.95 0.15
C VAL A 163 -10.48 20.34 1.02
N LYS A 164 -10.66 19.68 2.18
CA LYS A 164 -11.73 20.03 3.13
C LYS A 164 -11.61 21.48 3.59
N GLU A 165 -10.41 21.90 3.98
CA GLU A 165 -10.12 23.25 4.46
C GLU A 165 -10.27 24.29 3.34
N HIS A 166 -9.72 24.02 2.15
CA HIS A 166 -9.82 24.90 0.98
C HIS A 166 -11.28 25.24 0.61
N PHE A 167 -12.19 24.30 0.81
CA PHE A 167 -13.62 24.47 0.51
C PHE A 167 -14.49 24.78 1.73
N GLY A 168 -13.92 24.93 2.94
CA GLY A 168 -14.69 25.16 4.16
C GLY A 168 -15.73 24.07 4.46
N LEU A 169 -15.45 22.81 4.12
CA LEU A 169 -16.43 21.72 4.20
C LEU A 169 -16.56 21.16 5.62
N ARG A 170 -17.80 20.84 6.03
CA ARG A 170 -18.06 20.20 7.34
C ARG A 170 -17.42 18.82 7.46
N ARG A 171 -17.51 18.00 6.40
CA ARG A 171 -16.84 16.70 6.28
C ARG A 171 -15.82 16.74 5.14
N ALA A 172 -14.78 15.93 5.26
CA ALA A 172 -13.87 15.72 4.14
C ALA A 172 -14.62 15.03 2.99
N PRO A 173 -14.46 15.49 1.74
CA PRO A 173 -15.00 14.81 0.58
C PRO A 173 -14.19 13.55 0.27
N THR A 174 -14.76 12.63 -0.51
CA THR A 174 -13.99 11.57 -1.18
C THR A 174 -13.18 12.15 -2.34
N LEU A 175 -12.18 11.41 -2.82
CA LEU A 175 -11.40 11.81 -4.00
C LEU A 175 -12.32 12.06 -5.20
N THR A 176 -13.27 11.16 -5.45
CA THR A 176 -14.30 11.30 -6.49
C THR A 176 -15.11 12.59 -6.32
N GLU A 177 -15.64 12.87 -5.13
CA GLU A 177 -16.41 14.08 -4.84
C GLU A 177 -15.57 15.35 -5.07
N ALA A 178 -14.27 15.31 -4.74
CA ALA A 178 -13.36 16.43 -4.93
C ALA A 178 -12.97 16.64 -6.41
N CYS A 179 -12.69 15.57 -7.15
CA CYS A 179 -12.39 15.63 -8.58
C CYS A 179 -13.58 16.17 -9.38
N GLN A 180 -14.79 15.71 -9.08
CA GLN A 180 -16.03 16.18 -9.74
C GLN A 180 -16.23 17.69 -9.58
N ARG A 181 -15.92 18.27 -8.41
CA ARG A 181 -16.01 19.73 -8.18
C ARG A 181 -15.11 20.56 -9.10
N PHE A 182 -14.06 19.96 -9.63
CA PHE A 182 -13.10 20.61 -10.52
C PHE A 182 -13.20 20.13 -11.98
N GLY A 183 -14.17 19.29 -12.32
CA GLY A 183 -14.26 18.69 -13.67
C GLY A 183 -13.00 17.88 -14.00
N ILE A 184 -12.50 17.13 -13.02
CA ILE A 184 -11.37 16.20 -13.19
C ILE A 184 -11.98 14.80 -13.20
N GLU A 185 -11.50 13.96 -14.13
CA GLU A 185 -11.88 12.55 -14.15
C GLU A 185 -11.49 11.87 -12.82
N PRO A 186 -12.43 11.21 -12.14
CA PRO A 186 -12.13 10.49 -10.91
C PRO A 186 -11.13 9.34 -11.12
N GLY A 187 -10.46 8.99 -10.03
CA GLY A 187 -9.74 7.73 -9.93
C GLY A 187 -10.64 6.51 -10.16
N THR A 188 -10.03 5.39 -10.51
CA THR A 188 -10.71 4.14 -10.89
C THR A 188 -10.55 3.03 -9.86
N HIS A 189 -10.14 3.37 -8.62
CA HIS A 189 -9.73 2.40 -7.61
C HIS A 189 -8.57 1.54 -8.08
N ARG A 190 -7.60 2.23 -8.67
CA ARG A 190 -6.29 1.70 -9.06
C ARG A 190 -5.27 2.70 -8.58
N ALA A 191 -4.22 2.23 -7.91
CA ALA A 191 -3.30 3.11 -7.20
C ALA A 191 -2.72 4.20 -8.12
N ALA A 192 -2.32 3.84 -9.35
CA ALA A 192 -1.77 4.81 -10.30
C ALA A 192 -2.81 5.84 -10.77
N SER A 193 -4.06 5.41 -10.97
CA SER A 193 -5.17 6.28 -11.36
C SER A 193 -5.50 7.26 -10.25
N ASP A 194 -5.57 6.80 -9.01
CA ASP A 194 -5.97 7.59 -7.85
C ASP A 194 -4.86 8.55 -7.40
N ALA A 195 -3.59 8.12 -7.50
CA ALA A 195 -2.43 8.99 -7.32
C ALA A 195 -2.41 10.14 -8.36
N ARG A 196 -2.63 9.82 -9.65
CA ARG A 196 -2.70 10.85 -10.72
C ARG A 196 -3.90 11.80 -10.53
N ALA A 197 -5.07 11.27 -10.15
CA ALA A 197 -6.24 12.09 -9.87
C ALA A 197 -5.98 13.05 -8.69
N THR A 198 -5.30 12.56 -7.64
CA THR A 198 -4.87 13.38 -6.50
C THR A 198 -3.89 14.48 -6.94
N ALA A 199 -2.89 14.16 -7.77
CA ALA A 199 -1.95 15.15 -8.31
C ALA A 199 -2.67 16.24 -9.14
N ALA A 200 -3.55 15.81 -10.06
CA ALA A 200 -4.33 16.71 -10.91
C ALA A 200 -5.25 17.64 -10.08
N LEU A 201 -5.86 17.11 -9.02
CA LEU A 201 -6.70 17.88 -8.10
C LEU A 201 -5.89 18.97 -7.39
N LEU A 202 -4.72 18.63 -6.84
CA LEU A 202 -3.86 19.60 -6.16
C LEU A 202 -3.39 20.70 -7.12
N GLN A 203 -2.96 20.33 -8.33
CA GLN A 203 -2.58 21.27 -9.37
C GLN A 203 -3.73 22.22 -9.75
N ARG A 204 -4.95 21.70 -9.84
CA ARG A 204 -6.11 22.53 -10.16
C ARG A 204 -6.44 23.51 -9.03
N ILE A 205 -6.36 23.07 -7.78
CA ILE A 205 -6.55 23.93 -6.60
C ILE A 205 -5.49 25.04 -6.55
N LEU A 206 -4.23 24.71 -6.86
CA LEU A 206 -3.15 25.69 -6.92
C LEU A 206 -3.40 26.78 -7.96
N LYS A 207 -3.92 26.39 -9.14
CA LYS A 207 -4.24 27.30 -10.26
C LYS A 207 -5.53 28.09 -10.03
N SER A 208 -6.42 27.63 -9.17
CA SER A 208 -7.61 28.39 -8.78
C SER A 208 -7.26 29.49 -7.78
N SER A 209 -7.72 30.72 -8.02
CA SER A 209 -7.63 31.81 -7.05
C SER A 209 -8.28 31.38 -5.73
N PRO A 210 -7.72 31.74 -4.56
CA PRO A 210 -8.39 31.56 -3.29
C PRO A 210 -9.77 32.22 -3.39
N LYS A 211 -10.84 31.45 -3.16
CA LYS A 211 -12.13 32.09 -2.91
C LYS A 211 -12.01 32.75 -1.53
N GLY A 212 -11.97 34.08 -1.54
CA GLY A 212 -11.98 34.90 -0.33
C GLY A 212 -13.23 34.69 0.51
#